data_AF-A0AAJ5C006-F1
#
_entry.id   AF-A0AAJ5C006-F1
#
_cell.length_a   1.000
_cell.length_b   1.000
_cell.length_c   1.000
_cell.angle_alpha   90.00
_cell.angle_beta   90.00
_cell.angle_gamma   90.00
#
_symmetry.space_group_name_H-M   'P 1'
#
loop_
_entity.id
_entity.type
_entity.pdbx_description
1 polymer ?
#
loop_
_entity_poly.entity_id
_entity_poly.type
_entity_poly.pdbx_seq_one_letter_code
_entity_poly.pdbx_strand_id
1 'polypeptide(L)'
;MKQFTHLLFALLLISFFSCSKDDLTSTDPSSTSIDFEGEGGVKNISFTNKDWKITKVVNQDNNQTIFGNIYSFDGNLIQENKILELDSFGSLEAIWSDKGFIIKHETETSVVIQLKENFTNKNFHFIIFLESGNDTKEIAINQKPSQGYTIKNIKYTIENNDNDSIFVEKGSTHSFNINSTTQQGFSFDPFINSFELSQFKSNSESAFPWKLTDSISIEIPAQIIDNKVFTNDATSFYSNSLIQKHSKFKGQITEVAIPQGQSKFIVELEYRKRQVSYILHLVNNRTNEDKIITGKWIETAPTGNYKIEWQ
;
A
#
# COMPACT_ATOMS: atom_id res chain seq x y z
N MET A 1 -46.00 89.50 -33.69
CA MET A 1 -46.03 89.60 -32.21
C MET A 1 -46.59 88.31 -31.65
N LYS A 2 -45.84 87.66 -30.74
CA LYS A 2 -46.20 86.50 -29.88
C LYS A 2 -46.46 85.18 -30.63
N GLN A 3 -45.50 84.26 -30.73
CA GLN A 3 -45.09 83.28 -29.69
C GLN A 3 -46.27 82.60 -29.00
N PHE A 4 -46.47 81.30 -29.28
CA PHE A 4 -46.72 80.32 -28.22
C PHE A 4 -46.25 78.92 -28.65
N THR A 5 -45.40 78.39 -27.79
CA THR A 5 -44.56 77.19 -27.80
C THR A 5 -45.36 75.89 -27.74
N HIS A 6 -45.18 75.01 -28.71
CA HIS A 6 -45.31 73.57 -28.55
C HIS A 6 -44.40 72.88 -29.58
N LEU A 7 -43.25 72.36 -29.15
CA LEU A 7 -42.71 71.16 -29.78
C LEU A 7 -41.68 70.51 -28.84
N LEU A 8 -41.98 69.25 -28.55
CA LEU A 8 -41.16 68.18 -27.99
C LEU A 8 -39.69 68.53 -27.70
N PHE A 9 -39.36 68.51 -26.41
CA PHE A 9 -37.99 68.28 -25.96
C PHE A 9 -37.62 66.87 -26.38
N ALA A 10 -36.80 66.76 -27.44
CA ALA A 10 -36.30 65.50 -27.96
C ALA A 10 -35.55 64.76 -26.85
N LEU A 11 -36.11 63.59 -26.53
CA LEU A 11 -35.57 62.56 -25.67
C LEU A 11 -34.17 62.18 -26.18
N LEU A 12 -33.13 62.68 -25.52
CA LEU A 12 -31.74 62.31 -25.71
C LEU A 12 -31.51 60.96 -25.01
N LEU A 13 -32.09 59.92 -25.60
CA LEU A 13 -31.79 58.51 -25.35
C LEU A 13 -30.96 58.01 -26.53
N ILE A 14 -30.07 57.05 -26.26
CA ILE A 14 -29.11 56.39 -27.18
C ILE A 14 -27.80 57.18 -27.29
N SER A 15 -26.63 56.73 -26.82
CA SER A 15 -26.19 55.39 -26.45
C SER A 15 -24.93 55.51 -25.60
N PHE A 16 -25.04 55.26 -24.30
CA PHE A 16 -23.91 54.66 -23.60
C PHE A 16 -23.89 53.20 -24.05
N PHE A 17 -23.12 52.90 -25.09
CA PHE A 17 -22.49 51.59 -25.17
C PHE A 17 -21.54 51.53 -23.99
N SER A 18 -22.10 51.22 -22.81
CA SER A 18 -21.34 50.51 -21.80
C SER A 18 -21.00 49.20 -22.48
N CYS A 19 -19.78 49.13 -23.02
CA CYS A 19 -19.12 47.87 -23.23
C CYS A 19 -19.15 47.22 -21.85
N SER A 20 -20.11 46.33 -21.60
CA SER A 20 -19.93 45.35 -20.55
C SER A 20 -18.63 44.68 -20.95
N LYS A 21 -17.56 45.04 -20.25
CA LYS A 21 -16.52 44.06 -20.00
C LYS A 21 -17.31 42.99 -19.26
N ASP A 22 -17.78 41.99 -20.01
CA ASP A 22 -18.04 40.70 -19.43
C ASP A 22 -16.72 40.36 -18.76
N ASP A 23 -16.71 40.65 -17.47
CA ASP A 23 -15.55 40.54 -16.62
C ASP A 23 -15.15 39.07 -16.75
N LEU A 24 -13.92 38.83 -17.20
CA LEU A 24 -13.36 37.49 -17.36
C LEU A 24 -13.08 36.89 -15.97
N THR A 25 -14.08 36.91 -15.09
CA THR A 25 -14.01 36.50 -13.68
C THR A 25 -14.32 35.01 -13.50
N SER A 26 -14.78 34.32 -14.54
CA SER A 26 -14.97 32.87 -14.52
C SER A 26 -13.61 32.18 -14.57
N THR A 27 -13.25 31.48 -13.49
CA THR A 27 -12.12 30.54 -13.45
C THR A 27 -12.57 29.25 -14.13
N ASP A 28 -12.48 29.22 -15.46
CA ASP A 28 -12.80 28.01 -16.22
C ASP A 28 -11.56 27.11 -16.28
N PRO A 29 -11.66 25.85 -15.80
CA PRO A 29 -10.58 24.89 -15.95
C PRO A 29 -10.42 24.49 -17.41
N SER A 30 -9.20 24.23 -17.84
CA SER A 30 -8.90 23.74 -19.19
C SER A 30 -9.54 22.39 -19.51
N SER A 31 -9.93 21.63 -18.48
CA SER A 31 -10.78 20.46 -18.60
C SER A 31 -11.66 20.30 -17.35
N THR A 32 -12.92 19.94 -17.55
CA THR A 32 -13.87 19.60 -16.48
C THR A 32 -13.93 18.10 -16.18
N SER A 33 -13.30 17.27 -17.02
CA SER A 33 -13.20 15.82 -16.83
C SER A 33 -11.84 15.31 -17.29
N ILE A 34 -11.22 14.43 -16.51
CA ILE A 34 -9.90 13.90 -16.81
C ILE A 34 -9.85 12.41 -16.51
N ASP A 35 -9.53 11.65 -17.57
CA ASP A 35 -9.36 10.21 -17.45
C ASP A 35 -7.90 9.86 -17.19
N PHE A 36 -7.68 8.99 -16.22
CA PHE A 36 -6.43 8.34 -15.91
C PHE A 36 -6.58 6.85 -16.09
N GLU A 37 -5.47 6.25 -16.47
CA GLU A 37 -5.36 4.81 -16.49
C GLU A 37 -4.99 4.29 -15.10
N GLY A 38 -5.13 2.98 -14.89
CA GLY A 38 -5.04 2.39 -13.56
C GLY A 38 -3.69 2.53 -12.88
N GLU A 39 -2.61 2.62 -13.65
CA GLU A 39 -1.26 2.84 -13.08
C GLU A 39 -1.00 4.27 -12.62
N GLY A 40 -1.99 5.16 -12.78
CA GLY A 40 -1.92 6.54 -12.35
C GLY A 40 -1.22 7.43 -13.37
N GLY A 41 -0.47 8.40 -12.89
CA GLY A 41 0.23 9.37 -13.72
C GLY A 41 0.03 10.81 -13.25
N VAL A 42 0.50 11.75 -14.06
CA VAL A 42 0.48 13.18 -13.74
C VAL A 42 -0.17 13.95 -14.87
N LYS A 43 -1.09 14.86 -14.55
CA LYS A 43 -1.70 15.80 -15.49
C LYS A 43 -1.77 17.20 -14.89
N ASN A 44 -1.65 18.20 -15.75
CA ASN A 44 -1.79 19.59 -15.38
C ASN A 44 -3.15 20.12 -15.85
N ILE A 45 -3.79 20.94 -15.02
CA ILE A 45 -5.00 21.69 -15.36
C ILE A 45 -4.67 23.15 -15.24
N SER A 46 -4.89 23.91 -16.31
CA SER A 46 -4.73 25.35 -16.29
C SER A 46 -6.06 26.07 -16.11
N PHE A 47 -6.02 27.27 -15.57
CA PHE A 47 -7.17 28.13 -15.33
C PHE A 47 -7.03 29.46 -16.08
N THR A 48 -8.16 30.05 -16.45
CA THR A 48 -8.22 31.36 -17.11
C THR A 48 -7.93 32.52 -16.16
N ASN A 49 -8.14 32.34 -14.85
CA ASN A 49 -7.91 33.33 -13.81
C ASN A 49 -7.15 32.72 -12.61
N LYS A 50 -6.65 33.60 -11.73
CA LYS A 50 -5.85 33.29 -10.54
C LYS A 50 -6.67 33.21 -9.26
N ASP A 51 -7.86 33.81 -9.25
CA ASP A 51 -8.70 33.93 -8.06
C ASP A 51 -9.58 32.68 -7.89
N TRP A 52 -8.97 31.58 -7.49
CA TRP A 52 -9.65 30.33 -7.21
C TRP A 52 -9.07 29.61 -6.00
N LYS A 53 -9.89 28.76 -5.39
CA LYS A 53 -9.47 27.84 -4.33
C LYS A 53 -10.14 26.49 -4.49
N ILE A 54 -9.46 25.43 -4.05
CA ILE A 54 -10.08 24.11 -3.87
C ILE A 54 -10.79 24.12 -2.53
N THR A 55 -12.10 23.86 -2.51
CA THR A 55 -12.89 23.89 -1.27
C THR A 55 -13.11 22.51 -0.67
N LYS A 56 -13.13 21.48 -1.51
CA LYS A 56 -13.24 20.08 -1.10
C LYS A 56 -12.91 19.16 -2.25
N VAL A 57 -12.61 17.91 -1.91
CA VAL A 57 -12.62 16.78 -2.84
C VAL A 57 -13.65 15.77 -2.35
N VAL A 58 -14.48 15.24 -3.25
CA VAL A 58 -15.49 14.23 -2.89
C VAL A 58 -15.33 12.99 -3.73
N ASN A 59 -15.55 11.82 -3.13
CA ASN A 59 -15.69 10.58 -3.87
C ASN A 59 -17.01 10.63 -4.64
N GLN A 60 -16.94 10.45 -5.95
CA GLN A 60 -18.09 10.63 -6.83
C GLN A 60 -19.12 9.48 -6.69
N ASP A 61 -18.66 8.27 -6.37
CA ASP A 61 -19.53 7.09 -6.33
C ASP A 61 -20.49 7.12 -5.12
N ASN A 62 -20.10 7.77 -4.02
CA ASN A 62 -20.90 7.82 -2.79
C ASN A 62 -21.14 9.25 -2.25
N ASN A 63 -20.67 10.27 -2.96
CA ASN A 63 -20.76 11.69 -2.60
C ASN A 63 -20.20 12.02 -1.20
N GLN A 64 -19.25 11.23 -0.71
CA GLN A 64 -18.59 11.49 0.58
C GLN A 64 -17.37 12.38 0.37
N THR A 65 -17.21 13.38 1.24
CA THR A 65 -15.99 14.18 1.31
C THR A 65 -14.79 13.29 1.61
N ILE A 66 -13.72 13.46 0.83
CA ILE A 66 -12.44 12.80 1.04
C ILE A 66 -11.63 13.61 2.05
N PHE A 67 -11.07 12.91 3.02
CA PHE A 67 -10.17 13.46 4.02
C PHE A 67 -8.72 13.05 3.70
N GLY A 68 -7.78 13.90 4.06
CA GLY A 68 -6.36 13.64 3.86
C GLY A 68 -5.50 14.74 4.49
N ASN A 69 -4.28 14.88 3.99
CA ASN A 69 -3.28 15.77 4.53
C ASN A 69 -3.12 17.01 3.66
N ILE A 70 -2.82 18.14 4.29
CA ILE A 70 -2.58 19.43 3.65
C ILE A 70 -1.16 19.85 3.98
N TYR A 71 -0.39 20.19 2.95
CA TYR A 71 1.01 20.57 3.06
C TYR A 71 1.23 21.97 2.52
N SER A 72 2.20 22.69 3.10
CA SER A 72 2.68 23.97 2.61
C SER A 72 3.39 23.79 1.27
N PHE A 73 3.65 24.90 0.58
CA PHE A 73 4.47 24.93 -0.63
C PHE A 73 5.86 24.28 -0.43
N ASP A 74 6.48 24.48 0.74
CA ASP A 74 7.78 23.87 1.09
C ASP A 74 7.67 22.38 1.49
N GLY A 75 6.47 21.78 1.45
CA GLY A 75 6.24 20.37 1.77
C GLY A 75 6.09 20.07 3.27
N ASN A 76 5.90 21.08 4.12
CA ASN A 76 5.65 20.86 5.55
C ASN A 76 4.17 20.53 5.79
N LEU A 77 3.89 19.50 6.60
CA LEU A 77 2.52 19.14 6.98
C LEU A 77 1.88 20.29 7.78
N ILE A 78 0.78 20.85 7.25
CA ILE A 78 -0.02 21.90 7.91
C ILE A 78 -1.17 21.27 8.69
N GLN A 79 -1.87 20.31 8.07
CA GLN A 79 -3.01 19.62 8.68
C GLN A 79 -3.02 18.14 8.29
N GLU A 80 -3.37 17.29 9.24
CA GLU A 80 -3.49 15.84 9.05
C GLU A 80 -4.96 15.41 9.13
N ASN A 81 -5.37 14.54 8.20
CA ASN A 81 -6.70 13.93 8.15
C ASN A 81 -7.86 14.95 8.26
N LYS A 82 -7.82 15.98 7.41
CA LYS A 82 -8.83 17.05 7.29
C LYS A 82 -9.51 17.04 5.94
N ILE A 83 -10.60 17.80 5.83
CA ILE A 83 -11.25 18.07 4.54
C ILE A 83 -10.20 18.73 3.65
N LEU A 84 -10.05 18.20 2.44
CA LEU A 84 -9.03 18.65 1.50
C LEU A 84 -9.43 19.99 0.86
N GLU A 85 -8.93 21.08 1.43
CA GLU A 85 -9.12 22.45 0.97
C GLU A 85 -7.76 23.14 0.75
N LEU A 86 -7.65 23.95 -0.30
CA LEU A 86 -6.42 24.64 -0.66
C LEU A 86 -6.74 26.02 -1.25
N ASP A 87 -6.41 27.07 -0.50
CA ASP A 87 -6.66 28.48 -0.84
C ASP A 87 -5.39 29.25 -1.26
N SER A 88 -4.25 28.57 -1.22
CA SER A 88 -2.93 29.13 -1.45
C SER A 88 -1.99 28.06 -2.02
N PHE A 89 -0.72 28.40 -2.27
CA PHE A 89 0.24 27.41 -2.77
C PHE A 89 0.53 26.32 -1.75
N GLY A 90 0.59 25.08 -2.22
CA GLY A 90 0.74 23.91 -1.38
C GLY A 90 0.26 22.64 -2.07
N SER A 91 0.00 21.60 -1.27
CA SER A 91 -0.53 20.34 -1.82
C SER A 91 -1.49 19.63 -0.89
N LEU A 92 -2.43 18.93 -1.51
CA LEU A 92 -3.41 18.05 -0.88
C LEU A 92 -3.03 16.60 -1.18
N GLU A 93 -3.10 15.73 -0.18
CA GLU A 93 -2.74 14.33 -0.32
C GLU A 93 -3.78 13.44 0.36
N ALA A 94 -4.33 12.48 -0.39
CA ALA A 94 -5.12 11.39 0.17
C ALA A 94 -4.58 10.07 -0.35
N ILE A 95 -3.82 9.38 0.51
CA ILE A 95 -3.20 8.09 0.20
C ILE A 95 -3.80 7.00 1.08
N TRP A 96 -4.29 5.96 0.42
CA TRP A 96 -4.64 4.69 1.04
C TRP A 96 -3.64 3.61 0.61
N SER A 97 -3.76 2.42 1.21
CA SER A 97 -2.86 1.31 0.89
C SER A 97 -3.00 0.78 -0.55
N ASP A 98 -4.11 1.07 -1.24
CA ASP A 98 -4.46 0.49 -2.53
C ASP A 98 -4.67 1.52 -3.67
N LYS A 99 -4.68 2.81 -3.37
CA LYS A 99 -4.83 3.93 -4.33
C LYS A 99 -4.57 5.26 -3.61
N GLY A 100 -4.54 6.35 -4.36
CA GLY A 100 -4.48 7.69 -3.77
C GLY A 100 -4.16 8.76 -4.80
N PHE A 101 -4.14 10.01 -4.34
CA PHE A 101 -3.81 11.16 -5.18
C PHE A 101 -3.07 12.25 -4.41
N ILE A 102 -2.38 13.09 -5.17
CA ILE A 102 -1.76 14.33 -4.74
C ILE A 102 -2.23 15.43 -5.70
N ILE A 103 -2.72 16.55 -5.17
CA ILE A 103 -3.05 17.75 -5.95
C ILE A 103 -2.11 18.86 -5.49
N LYS A 104 -1.34 19.44 -6.40
CA LYS A 104 -0.38 20.50 -6.09
C LYS A 104 -0.79 21.80 -6.77
N HIS A 105 -0.87 22.86 -5.99
CA HIS A 105 -1.02 24.22 -6.46
C HIS A 105 0.34 24.90 -6.36
N GLU A 106 1.09 24.88 -7.46
CA GLU A 106 2.45 25.43 -7.54
C GLU A 106 2.51 26.74 -8.35
N THR A 107 1.47 27.03 -9.14
CA THR A 107 1.38 28.28 -9.93
C THR A 107 -0.02 28.85 -9.84
N GLU A 108 -0.15 30.17 -9.94
CA GLU A 108 -1.44 30.88 -9.80
C GLU A 108 -2.51 30.44 -10.80
N THR A 109 -2.12 29.81 -11.92
CA THR A 109 -3.02 29.47 -13.03
C THR A 109 -3.03 27.98 -13.32
N SER A 110 -2.51 27.13 -12.43
CA SER A 110 -2.56 25.69 -12.66
C SER A 110 -2.48 24.83 -11.41
N VAL A 111 -3.08 23.64 -11.51
CA VAL A 111 -2.87 22.54 -10.56
C VAL A 111 -2.30 21.31 -11.25
N VAL A 112 -1.35 20.68 -10.59
CA VAL A 112 -0.83 19.37 -10.97
C VAL A 112 -1.58 18.31 -10.19
N ILE A 113 -2.23 17.40 -10.89
CA ILE A 113 -2.89 16.22 -10.32
C ILE A 113 -2.02 15.01 -10.60
N GLN A 114 -1.61 14.34 -9.53
CA GLN A 114 -0.85 13.10 -9.56
C GLN A 114 -1.69 11.99 -8.93
N LEU A 115 -1.96 10.92 -9.67
CA LEU A 115 -2.60 9.72 -9.13
C LEU A 115 -1.56 8.65 -8.84
N LYS A 116 -1.71 7.98 -7.69
CA LYS A 116 -1.06 6.71 -7.41
C LYS A 116 -1.77 5.61 -8.20
N GLU A 117 -1.10 4.47 -8.38
CA GLU A 117 -1.70 3.30 -8.99
C GLU A 117 -2.94 2.83 -8.20
N ASN A 118 -4.02 2.52 -8.91
CA ASN A 118 -5.27 2.03 -8.35
C ASN A 118 -5.29 0.49 -8.39
N PHE A 119 -4.86 -0.12 -7.30
CA PHE A 119 -4.85 -1.58 -7.12
C PHE A 119 -6.22 -2.15 -6.74
N THR A 120 -7.27 -1.33 -6.72
CA THR A 120 -8.63 -1.85 -6.53
C THR A 120 -9.17 -2.44 -7.82
N ASN A 121 -10.15 -3.34 -7.70
CA ASN A 121 -10.87 -3.90 -8.84
C ASN A 121 -12.02 -2.99 -9.34
N LYS A 122 -12.04 -1.73 -8.91
CA LYS A 122 -13.09 -0.75 -9.26
C LYS A 122 -12.44 0.52 -9.79
N ASN A 123 -13.19 1.26 -10.59
CA ASN A 123 -12.79 2.61 -10.92
C ASN A 123 -12.70 3.45 -9.64
N PHE A 124 -11.81 4.43 -9.64
CA PHE A 124 -11.70 5.44 -8.60
C PHE A 124 -12.10 6.79 -9.21
N HIS A 125 -13.26 7.28 -8.80
CA HIS A 125 -13.82 8.54 -9.29
C HIS A 125 -13.92 9.55 -8.16
N PHE A 126 -13.46 10.77 -8.41
CA PHE A 126 -13.62 11.87 -7.46
C PHE A 126 -13.74 13.22 -8.17
N ILE A 127 -14.38 14.17 -7.49
CA ILE A 127 -14.59 15.53 -8.00
C ILE A 127 -13.83 16.51 -7.14
N ILE A 128 -13.07 17.38 -7.78
CA ILE A 128 -12.43 18.54 -7.16
C ILE A 128 -13.37 19.73 -7.33
N PHE A 129 -13.78 20.34 -6.22
CA PHE A 129 -14.61 21.55 -6.23
C PHE A 129 -13.73 22.79 -6.16
N LEU A 130 -13.94 23.69 -7.11
CA LEU A 130 -13.28 24.98 -7.20
C LEU A 130 -14.29 26.09 -6.93
N GLU A 131 -13.87 27.10 -6.18
CA GLU A 131 -14.65 28.32 -5.95
C GLU A 131 -13.88 29.54 -6.45
N SER A 132 -14.56 30.41 -7.19
CA SER A 132 -14.04 31.65 -7.76
C SER A 132 -15.10 32.75 -7.57
N GLY A 133 -14.97 33.55 -6.51
CA GLY A 133 -16.03 34.48 -6.12
C GLY A 133 -17.31 33.74 -5.72
N ASN A 134 -18.41 33.98 -6.43
CA ASN A 134 -19.69 33.30 -6.19
C ASN A 134 -19.89 32.06 -7.09
N ASP A 135 -18.95 31.78 -8.00
CA ASP A 135 -19.06 30.68 -8.95
C ASP A 135 -18.36 29.43 -8.42
N THR A 136 -19.02 28.28 -8.56
CA THR A 136 -18.45 26.97 -8.27
C THR A 136 -18.24 26.21 -9.58
N LYS A 137 -17.07 25.57 -9.71
CA LYS A 137 -16.72 24.71 -10.84
C LYS A 137 -16.29 23.35 -10.32
N GLU A 138 -16.43 22.35 -11.18
CA GLU A 138 -16.11 20.96 -10.86
C GLU A 138 -15.13 20.41 -11.87
N ILE A 139 -14.17 19.62 -11.38
CA ILE A 139 -13.29 18.81 -12.21
C ILE A 139 -13.47 17.36 -11.77
N ALA A 140 -14.06 16.55 -12.65
CA ALA A 140 -14.19 15.12 -12.46
C ALA A 140 -12.86 14.42 -12.82
N ILE A 141 -12.40 13.55 -11.93
CA ILE A 141 -11.22 12.71 -12.13
C ILE A 141 -11.67 11.27 -12.17
N ASN A 142 -11.39 10.57 -13.27
CA ASN A 142 -11.77 9.18 -13.46
C ASN A 142 -10.54 8.30 -13.64
N GLN A 143 -10.31 7.36 -12.72
CA GLN A 143 -9.21 6.41 -12.83
C GLN A 143 -9.73 4.98 -12.96
N LYS A 144 -9.25 4.24 -13.95
CA LYS A 144 -9.53 2.80 -14.11
C LYS A 144 -8.83 1.96 -13.02
N PRO A 145 -9.20 0.69 -12.81
CA PRO A 145 -8.36 -0.30 -12.15
C PRO A 145 -7.01 -0.46 -12.87
N SER A 146 -5.94 -0.70 -12.11
CA SER A 146 -4.68 -1.24 -12.65
C SER A 146 -4.91 -2.60 -13.30
N GLN A 147 -4.19 -2.90 -14.37
CA GLN A 147 -4.18 -4.24 -14.96
C GLN A 147 -3.26 -5.21 -14.20
N GLY A 148 -2.60 -4.74 -13.14
CA GLY A 148 -1.67 -5.52 -12.34
C GLY A 148 -0.39 -5.85 -13.10
N TYR A 149 0.34 -6.83 -12.58
CA TYR A 149 1.65 -7.19 -13.07
C TYR A 149 1.81 -8.70 -13.18
N THR A 150 2.60 -9.13 -14.15
CA THR A 150 3.04 -10.52 -14.31
C THR A 150 4.43 -10.68 -13.72
N ILE A 151 4.66 -11.76 -12.95
CA ILE A 151 5.99 -12.09 -12.45
C ILE A 151 6.84 -12.63 -13.59
N LYS A 152 8.00 -12.01 -13.82
CA LYS A 152 9.00 -12.48 -14.77
C LYS A 152 9.96 -13.46 -14.11
N ASN A 153 10.51 -13.06 -12.96
CA ASN A 153 11.32 -13.92 -12.11
C ASN A 153 11.52 -13.29 -10.73
N ILE A 154 12.05 -14.09 -9.81
CA ILE A 154 12.64 -13.63 -8.57
C ILE A 154 14.06 -14.22 -8.45
N LYS A 155 15.01 -13.42 -7.99
CA LYS A 155 16.38 -13.86 -7.72
C LYS A 155 16.72 -13.59 -6.27
N TYR A 156 17.31 -14.58 -5.60
CA TYR A 156 17.80 -14.48 -4.23
C TYR A 156 19.31 -14.34 -4.18
N THR A 157 19.81 -13.52 -3.25
CA THR A 157 21.23 -13.27 -3.02
C THR A 157 21.52 -13.15 -1.53
N ILE A 158 22.75 -13.44 -1.12
CA ILE A 158 23.23 -13.17 0.24
C ILE A 158 23.96 -11.84 0.24
N GLU A 159 23.46 -10.88 1.01
CA GLU A 159 24.07 -9.56 1.23
C GLU A 159 24.62 -9.41 2.66
N ASN A 160 25.37 -8.33 2.94
CA ASN A 160 26.04 -8.13 4.23
C ASN A 160 25.12 -8.16 5.47
N ASN A 161 23.83 -7.85 5.29
CA ASN A 161 22.82 -7.84 6.34
C ASN A 161 21.89 -9.07 6.29
N ASP A 162 22.26 -10.08 5.54
CA ASP A 162 21.58 -11.36 5.51
C ASP A 162 22.21 -12.32 6.50
N ASN A 163 21.41 -13.28 6.97
CA ASN A 163 21.84 -14.16 8.03
C ASN A 163 21.22 -15.53 7.90
N ASP A 164 21.95 -16.52 8.34
CA ASP A 164 21.53 -17.90 8.43
C ASP A 164 22.07 -18.49 9.73
N SER A 165 21.18 -18.62 10.71
CA SER A 165 21.56 -18.97 12.08
C SER A 165 20.71 -20.10 12.62
N ILE A 166 21.35 -20.96 13.38
CA ILE A 166 20.71 -22.01 14.17
C ILE A 166 20.54 -21.52 15.60
N PHE A 167 19.41 -21.82 16.21
CA PHE A 167 19.12 -21.53 17.61
C PHE A 167 18.18 -22.60 18.20
N VAL A 168 18.03 -22.60 19.51
CA VAL A 168 17.20 -23.58 20.22
C VAL A 168 16.04 -22.89 20.91
N GLU A 169 14.84 -23.45 20.78
CA GLU A 169 13.65 -23.03 21.52
C GLU A 169 13.13 -24.16 22.42
N LYS A 170 12.51 -23.79 23.54
CA LYS A 170 11.84 -24.75 24.41
C LYS A 170 10.51 -25.16 23.78
N GLY A 171 10.38 -26.46 23.50
CA GLY A 171 9.15 -27.11 23.06
C GLY A 171 8.29 -27.59 24.24
N SER A 172 7.75 -28.80 24.11
CA SER A 172 6.87 -29.38 25.13
C SER A 172 7.62 -29.71 26.43
N THR A 173 6.89 -29.63 27.53
CA THR A 173 7.36 -30.09 28.84
C THR A 173 6.47 -31.23 29.28
N HIS A 174 7.08 -32.31 29.77
CA HIS A 174 6.38 -33.49 30.27
C HIS A 174 6.77 -33.75 31.71
N SER A 175 5.81 -34.16 32.54
CA SER A 175 6.02 -34.44 33.96
C SER A 175 5.22 -35.66 34.36
N PHE A 176 5.86 -36.52 35.16
CA PHE A 176 5.33 -37.83 35.52
C PHE A 176 5.48 -38.08 37.02
N ASN A 177 4.59 -38.91 37.54
CA ASN A 177 4.68 -39.47 38.88
C ASN A 177 4.33 -40.96 38.79
N ILE A 178 5.36 -41.80 38.67
CA ILE A 178 5.20 -43.24 38.42
C ILE A 178 5.34 -44.03 39.73
N ASN A 179 4.25 -44.65 40.18
CA ASN A 179 4.23 -45.51 41.37
C ASN A 179 4.60 -46.98 41.09
N SER A 180 4.89 -47.32 39.83
CA SER A 180 5.34 -48.65 39.42
C SER A 180 6.83 -48.85 39.71
N THR A 181 7.22 -50.06 40.10
CA THR A 181 8.64 -50.46 40.24
C THR A 181 9.31 -50.75 38.90
N THR A 182 8.54 -50.76 37.80
CA THR A 182 9.05 -50.92 36.43
C THR A 182 8.98 -49.59 35.68
N GLN A 183 10.01 -49.30 34.87
CA GLN A 183 10.00 -48.15 33.96
C GLN A 183 8.84 -48.26 32.97
N GLN A 184 8.19 -47.13 32.70
CA GLN A 184 7.10 -47.07 31.72
C GLN A 184 7.58 -46.37 30.45
N GLY A 185 7.24 -46.92 29.29
CA GLY A 185 7.46 -46.27 28.01
C GLY A 185 6.48 -45.11 27.82
N PHE A 186 6.97 -43.98 27.35
CA PHE A 186 6.16 -42.82 26.97
C PHE A 186 6.51 -42.38 25.55
N SER A 187 5.49 -42.31 24.69
CA SER A 187 5.63 -41.89 23.29
C SER A 187 5.03 -40.50 23.10
N PHE A 188 5.75 -39.60 22.44
CA PHE A 188 5.28 -38.24 22.14
C PHE A 188 5.82 -37.72 20.82
N ASP A 189 5.20 -36.65 20.31
CA ASP A 189 5.67 -35.90 19.13
C ASP A 189 6.43 -34.64 19.58
N PRO A 190 7.77 -34.56 19.41
CA PRO A 190 8.56 -33.38 19.76
C PRO A 190 8.10 -32.11 19.03
N PHE A 191 7.57 -32.27 17.82
CA PHE A 191 7.24 -31.20 16.89
C PHE A 191 5.74 -30.86 16.87
N ILE A 192 4.94 -31.38 17.80
CA ILE A 192 3.48 -31.28 17.79
C ILE A 192 2.94 -29.84 17.67
N ASN A 193 3.65 -28.89 18.29
CA ASN A 193 3.34 -27.46 18.28
C ASN A 193 4.44 -26.61 17.61
N SER A 194 5.17 -27.20 16.66
CA SER A 194 6.19 -26.50 15.89
C SER A 194 5.64 -26.00 14.54
N PHE A 195 6.13 -24.82 14.13
CA PHE A 195 5.65 -24.14 12.94
C PHE A 195 6.82 -23.64 12.08
N GLU A 196 6.57 -23.61 10.77
CA GLU A 196 7.38 -22.91 9.79
C GLU A 196 6.74 -21.54 9.57
N LEU A 197 7.53 -20.49 9.76
CA LEU A 197 7.11 -19.10 9.63
C LEU A 197 7.87 -18.47 8.48
N SER A 198 7.19 -17.82 7.54
CA SER A 198 7.84 -17.09 6.44
C SER A 198 7.13 -15.78 6.11
N GLN A 199 7.87 -14.79 5.64
CA GLN A 199 7.33 -13.51 5.17
C GLN A 199 8.28 -12.82 4.20
N PHE A 200 7.73 -11.98 3.33
CA PHE A 200 8.50 -11.04 2.53
C PHE A 200 8.49 -9.65 3.17
N LYS A 201 9.59 -8.92 3.07
CA LYS A 201 9.69 -7.52 3.48
C LYS A 201 10.29 -6.71 2.33
N SER A 202 9.86 -5.48 2.20
CA SER A 202 10.43 -4.50 1.27
C SER A 202 10.14 -3.11 1.80
N ASN A 203 11.03 -2.17 1.51
CA ASN A 203 10.83 -0.75 1.80
C ASN A 203 10.08 -0.03 0.66
N SER A 204 9.81 -0.71 -0.47
CA SER A 204 9.00 -0.12 -1.54
C SER A 204 7.54 -0.07 -1.11
N GLU A 205 6.95 1.12 -1.13
CA GLU A 205 5.52 1.35 -0.87
C GLU A 205 4.61 0.51 -1.78
N SER A 206 5.11 0.14 -2.96
CA SER A 206 4.37 -0.64 -3.95
C SER A 206 4.79 -2.11 -4.02
N ALA A 207 5.45 -2.61 -2.98
CA ALA A 207 5.89 -4.00 -2.89
C ALA A 207 4.75 -5.00 -2.68
N PHE A 208 3.76 -4.63 -1.86
CA PHE A 208 2.67 -5.52 -1.46
C PHE A 208 1.27 -4.90 -1.69
N PRO A 209 0.99 -4.34 -2.87
CA PRO A 209 -0.30 -3.71 -3.13
C PRO A 209 -1.43 -4.73 -3.33
N TRP A 210 -1.09 -5.99 -3.63
CA TRP A 210 -2.04 -7.08 -3.82
C TRP A 210 -2.60 -7.54 -2.47
N LYS A 211 -3.93 -7.70 -2.39
CA LYS A 211 -4.55 -8.41 -1.26
C LYS A 211 -4.11 -9.88 -1.27
N LEU A 212 -4.14 -10.54 -0.10
CA LEU A 212 -3.81 -11.97 0.02
C LEU A 212 -4.64 -12.86 -0.94
N THR A 213 -5.86 -12.45 -1.28
CA THR A 213 -6.75 -13.15 -2.23
C THR A 213 -6.25 -13.13 -3.68
N ASP A 214 -5.41 -12.15 -4.01
CA ASP A 214 -4.80 -11.97 -5.34
C ASP A 214 -3.29 -12.24 -5.27
N SER A 215 -2.84 -12.92 -4.21
CA SER A 215 -1.43 -13.11 -3.93
C SER A 215 -0.78 -14.08 -4.91
N ILE A 216 0.41 -13.71 -5.34
CA ILE A 216 1.15 -14.47 -6.34
C ILE A 216 2.02 -15.49 -5.62
N SER A 217 2.01 -16.74 -6.09
CA SER A 217 2.90 -17.78 -5.58
C SER A 217 4.28 -17.64 -6.21
N ILE A 218 5.33 -17.64 -5.39
CA ILE A 218 6.73 -17.55 -5.84
C ILE A 218 7.58 -18.63 -5.20
N GLU A 219 8.57 -19.11 -5.95
CA GLU A 219 9.60 -20.00 -5.42
C GLU A 219 10.33 -19.34 -4.26
N ILE A 220 10.55 -20.09 -3.18
CA ILE A 220 11.25 -19.63 -1.98
C ILE A 220 12.60 -20.34 -1.82
N PRO A 221 13.55 -19.73 -1.10
CA PRO A 221 14.82 -20.34 -0.77
C PRO A 221 14.66 -21.66 -0.01
N ALA A 222 15.39 -22.68 -0.45
CA ALA A 222 15.43 -24.00 0.17
C ALA A 222 16.71 -24.22 0.97
N GLN A 223 17.85 -23.78 0.43
CA GLN A 223 19.18 -24.02 1.00
C GLN A 223 20.14 -22.86 0.70
N ILE A 224 21.14 -22.70 1.55
CA ILE A 224 22.27 -21.79 1.36
C ILE A 224 23.54 -22.63 1.44
N ILE A 225 24.32 -22.67 0.35
CA ILE A 225 25.59 -23.42 0.23
C ILE A 225 26.61 -22.50 -0.42
N ASP A 226 27.81 -22.37 0.16
CA ASP A 226 28.90 -21.52 -0.34
C ASP A 226 28.44 -20.10 -0.71
N ASN A 227 27.65 -19.49 0.18
CA ASN A 227 27.07 -18.15 0.01
C ASN A 227 26.14 -17.99 -1.22
N LYS A 228 25.58 -19.09 -1.73
CA LYS A 228 24.60 -19.12 -2.81
C LYS A 228 23.28 -19.70 -2.33
N VAL A 229 22.18 -19.08 -2.78
CA VAL A 229 20.82 -19.51 -2.46
C VAL A 229 20.32 -20.45 -3.53
N PHE A 230 19.76 -21.58 -3.11
CA PHE A 230 19.13 -22.59 -3.98
C PHE A 230 17.65 -22.71 -3.65
N THR A 231 16.80 -22.80 -4.67
CA THR A 231 15.36 -23.10 -4.56
C THR A 231 15.11 -24.59 -4.86
N ASN A 232 13.95 -25.13 -4.46
CA ASN A 232 13.59 -26.54 -4.66
C ASN A 232 12.11 -26.74 -5.04
N ASP A 233 11.57 -25.83 -5.87
CA ASP A 233 10.16 -25.75 -6.26
C ASP A 233 9.17 -25.49 -5.11
N ALA A 234 9.64 -25.39 -3.86
CA ALA A 234 8.83 -24.92 -2.76
C ALA A 234 8.39 -23.48 -3.03
N THR A 235 7.09 -23.22 -2.84
CA THR A 235 6.51 -21.90 -3.09
C THR A 235 5.82 -21.32 -1.86
N SER A 236 5.75 -19.99 -1.82
CA SER A 236 4.99 -19.24 -0.84
C SER A 236 4.32 -18.02 -1.49
N PHE A 237 3.23 -17.55 -0.89
CA PHE A 237 2.57 -16.33 -1.36
C PHE A 237 3.48 -15.12 -1.13
N TYR A 238 3.67 -14.31 -2.16
CA TYR A 238 4.38 -13.05 -2.08
C TYR A 238 3.54 -12.01 -1.34
N SER A 239 3.78 -11.90 -0.03
CA SER A 239 3.06 -10.98 0.87
C SER A 239 3.95 -10.54 2.03
N ASN A 240 3.66 -9.38 2.60
CA ASN A 240 4.22 -8.92 3.87
C ASN A 240 3.53 -9.53 5.11
N SER A 241 2.48 -10.31 4.91
CA SER A 241 1.83 -11.05 5.98
C SER A 241 2.67 -12.25 6.41
N LEU A 242 2.71 -12.52 7.72
CA LEU A 242 3.36 -13.70 8.25
C LEU A 242 2.57 -14.95 7.86
N ILE A 243 3.19 -15.83 7.09
CA ILE A 243 2.65 -17.13 6.72
C ILE A 243 3.14 -18.16 7.73
N GLN A 244 2.19 -18.85 8.36
CA GLN A 244 2.45 -19.91 9.33
C GLN A 244 1.95 -21.24 8.78
N LYS A 245 2.83 -22.24 8.73
CA LYS A 245 2.52 -23.63 8.35
C LYS A 245 2.95 -24.56 9.49
N HIS A 246 2.26 -25.67 9.67
CA HIS A 246 2.77 -26.71 10.56
C HIS A 246 4.11 -27.23 10.03
N SER A 247 5.04 -27.52 10.95
CA SER A 247 6.30 -28.16 10.62
C SER A 247 6.10 -29.44 9.83
N LYS A 248 6.93 -29.65 8.81
CA LYS A 248 7.01 -30.93 8.09
C LYS A 248 7.42 -32.13 8.96
N PHE A 249 7.97 -31.89 10.16
CA PHE A 249 8.36 -32.92 11.12
C PHE A 249 7.25 -33.30 12.11
N LYS A 250 6.09 -32.62 12.03
CA LYS A 250 4.93 -32.96 12.84
C LYS A 250 4.51 -34.41 12.59
N GLY A 251 4.21 -35.13 13.67
CA GLY A 251 3.85 -36.55 13.66
C GLY A 251 5.03 -37.50 13.86
N GLN A 252 6.27 -36.99 13.99
CA GLN A 252 7.41 -37.80 14.36
C GLN A 252 7.26 -38.30 15.80
N ILE A 253 7.24 -39.61 16.01
CA ILE A 253 7.10 -40.20 17.35
C ILE A 253 8.46 -40.49 17.96
N THR A 254 8.64 -40.09 19.21
CA THR A 254 9.79 -40.38 20.06
C THR A 254 9.35 -41.16 21.28
N GLU A 255 10.12 -42.17 21.67
CA GLU A 255 9.87 -42.96 22.86
C GLU A 255 10.96 -42.74 23.91
N VAL A 256 10.54 -42.61 25.17
CA VAL A 256 11.44 -42.50 26.32
C VAL A 256 11.00 -43.42 27.45
N ALA A 257 11.96 -43.90 28.23
CA ALA A 257 11.70 -44.63 29.46
C ALA A 257 11.53 -43.66 30.62
N ILE A 258 10.38 -43.70 31.29
CA ILE A 258 10.09 -42.89 32.47
C ILE A 258 10.49 -43.68 33.73
N PRO A 259 11.40 -43.15 34.57
CA PRO A 259 11.80 -43.81 35.81
C PRO A 259 10.67 -43.81 36.85
N GLN A 260 10.80 -44.69 37.85
CA GLN A 260 9.95 -44.67 39.03
C GLN A 260 10.09 -43.34 39.79
N GLY A 261 8.98 -42.86 40.34
CA GLY A 261 8.93 -41.61 41.11
C GLY A 261 8.59 -40.40 40.25
N GLN A 262 8.96 -39.22 40.75
CA GLN A 262 8.75 -37.96 40.05
C GLN A 262 9.85 -37.75 39.01
N SER A 263 9.44 -37.41 37.80
CA SER A 263 10.38 -37.03 36.75
C SER A 263 9.78 -35.96 35.85
N LYS A 264 10.65 -35.17 35.26
CA LYS A 264 10.28 -34.12 34.32
C LYS A 264 11.33 -34.01 33.23
N PHE A 265 10.88 -33.74 32.02
CA PHE A 265 11.80 -33.36 30.95
C PHE A 265 11.21 -32.24 30.09
N ILE A 266 12.11 -31.49 29.46
CA ILE A 266 11.81 -30.47 28.46
C ILE A 266 12.35 -30.95 27.11
N VAL A 267 11.56 -30.77 26.06
CA VAL A 267 12.01 -30.93 24.69
C VAL A 267 12.59 -29.60 24.22
N GLU A 268 13.83 -29.60 23.79
CA GLU A 268 14.49 -28.46 23.15
C GLU A 268 14.53 -28.70 21.64
N LEU A 269 13.95 -27.79 20.87
CA LEU A 269 13.85 -27.88 19.42
C LEU A 269 14.89 -26.97 18.77
N GLU A 270 15.62 -27.50 17.80
CA GLU A 270 16.53 -26.70 16.99
C GLU A 270 15.76 -26.05 15.82
N TYR A 271 15.94 -24.74 15.68
CA TYR A 271 15.37 -23.93 14.61
C TYR A 271 16.47 -23.27 13.80
N ARG A 272 16.18 -23.05 12.52
CA ARG A 272 17.00 -22.24 11.62
C ARG A 272 16.22 -20.99 11.26
N LYS A 273 16.86 -19.83 11.43
CA LYS A 273 16.37 -18.54 10.99
C LYS A 273 17.20 -18.07 9.80
N ARG A 274 16.54 -17.86 8.68
CA ARG A 274 17.11 -17.42 7.41
C ARG A 274 16.57 -16.05 7.06
N GLN A 275 17.44 -15.19 6.58
CA GLN A 275 17.11 -13.92 5.98
C GLN A 275 17.97 -13.78 4.74
N VAL A 276 17.34 -13.66 3.58
CA VAL A 276 18.03 -13.46 2.30
C VAL A 276 17.41 -12.31 1.53
N SER A 277 18.25 -11.53 0.86
CA SER A 277 17.81 -10.48 -0.05
C SER A 277 17.23 -11.09 -1.34
N TYR A 278 16.27 -10.39 -1.93
CA TYR A 278 15.68 -10.75 -3.23
C TYR A 278 15.54 -9.54 -4.15
N ILE A 279 15.55 -9.83 -5.45
CA ILE A 279 15.13 -8.92 -6.52
C ILE A 279 14.00 -9.60 -7.28
N LEU A 280 12.81 -8.99 -7.24
CA LEU A 280 11.61 -9.42 -7.92
C LEU A 280 11.42 -8.57 -9.18
N HIS A 281 11.38 -9.23 -10.34
CA HIS A 281 11.10 -8.60 -11.62
C HIS A 281 9.64 -8.83 -12.00
N LEU A 282 8.93 -7.73 -12.20
CA LEU A 282 7.53 -7.68 -12.61
C LEU A 282 7.42 -6.96 -13.96
N VAL A 283 6.42 -7.31 -14.74
CA VAL A 283 6.07 -6.61 -15.98
C VAL A 283 4.65 -6.08 -15.84
N ASN A 284 4.46 -4.79 -16.09
CA ASN A 284 3.13 -4.21 -16.07
C ASN A 284 2.27 -4.78 -17.20
N ASN A 285 1.09 -5.29 -16.88
CA ASN A 285 0.24 -5.99 -17.86
C ASN A 285 -0.32 -5.06 -18.96
N ARG A 286 -0.34 -3.74 -18.73
CA ARG A 286 -0.81 -2.73 -19.68
C ARG A 286 0.33 -2.06 -20.44
N THR A 287 1.31 -1.52 -19.72
CA THR A 287 2.40 -0.73 -20.32
C THR A 287 3.57 -1.58 -20.82
N ASN A 288 3.67 -2.85 -20.40
CA ASN A 288 4.81 -3.73 -20.59
C ASN A 288 6.13 -3.20 -19.99
N GLU A 289 6.06 -2.21 -19.11
CA GLU A 289 7.23 -1.68 -18.42
C GLU A 289 7.69 -2.62 -17.31
N ASP A 290 9.01 -2.77 -17.17
CA ASP A 290 9.62 -3.54 -16.08
C ASP A 290 9.48 -2.77 -14.76
N LYS A 291 9.06 -3.46 -13.71
CA LYS A 291 9.08 -2.99 -12.32
C LYS A 291 9.95 -3.91 -11.48
N ILE A 292 10.91 -3.32 -10.77
CA ILE A 292 11.85 -4.06 -9.93
C ILE A 292 11.55 -3.76 -8.47
N ILE A 293 11.38 -4.82 -7.68
CA ILE A 293 11.15 -4.73 -6.24
C ILE A 293 12.25 -5.48 -5.53
N THR A 294 12.97 -4.79 -4.65
CA THR A 294 13.99 -5.39 -3.80
C THR A 294 13.47 -5.56 -2.39
N GLY A 295 13.92 -6.60 -1.71
CA GLY A 295 13.50 -6.83 -0.33
C GLY A 295 14.21 -8.00 0.31
N LYS A 296 13.63 -8.50 1.41
CA LYS A 296 14.13 -9.66 2.14
C LYS A 296 13.05 -10.72 2.29
N TRP A 297 13.41 -11.98 2.07
CA TRP A 297 12.62 -13.12 2.50
C TRP A 297 13.18 -13.60 3.84
N ILE A 298 12.30 -13.77 4.81
CA ILE A 298 12.66 -14.17 6.17
C ILE A 298 11.88 -15.43 6.50
N GLU A 299 12.58 -16.44 7.00
CA GLU A 299 11.99 -17.70 7.42
C GLU A 299 12.56 -18.15 8.77
N THR A 300 11.70 -18.72 9.60
CA THR A 300 12.07 -19.48 10.80
C THR A 300 11.41 -20.85 10.70
N ALA A 301 12.20 -21.91 10.67
CA ALA A 301 11.71 -23.28 10.52
C ALA A 301 12.49 -24.25 11.42
N PRO A 302 11.84 -25.29 11.99
CA PRO A 302 12.55 -26.33 12.71
C PRO A 302 13.50 -27.08 11.78
N THR A 303 14.64 -27.52 12.29
CA THR A 303 15.62 -28.30 11.50
C THR A 303 15.31 -29.79 11.47
N GLY A 304 14.42 -30.25 12.36
CA GLY A 304 14.16 -31.67 12.62
C GLY A 304 15.02 -32.24 13.75
N ASN A 305 16.01 -31.48 14.24
CA ASN A 305 16.80 -31.85 15.40
C ASN A 305 16.10 -31.39 16.69
N TYR A 306 16.18 -32.23 17.73
CA TYR A 306 15.69 -31.91 19.06
C TYR A 306 16.52 -32.64 20.12
N LYS A 307 16.45 -32.14 21.34
CA LYS A 307 17.07 -32.73 22.53
C LYS A 307 16.03 -32.90 23.63
N ILE A 308 16.20 -33.93 24.45
CA ILE A 308 15.40 -34.15 25.66
C ILE A 308 16.29 -33.83 26.86
N GLU A 309 15.87 -32.86 27.66
CA GLU A 309 16.58 -32.42 28.86
C GLU A 309 15.79 -32.81 30.11
N TRP A 310 16.30 -33.80 30.85
CA TRP A 310 15.71 -34.24 32.11
C TRP A 310 16.01 -33.24 33.25
N GLN A 311 15.05 -33.08 34.15
CA GLN A 311 15.10 -32.16 35.30
C GLN A 311 14.98 -32.92 36.62
#